data_AF-A0A1Y6CYL2-F1
#
_entry.id   AF-A0A1Y6CYL2-F1
#
_cell.length_a   1.000
_cell.length_b   1.000
_cell.length_c   1.000
_cell.angle_alpha   90.00
_cell.angle_beta   90.00
_cell.angle_gamma   90.00
#
_symmetry.space_group_name_H-M   'P 1'
#
loop_
_entity.id
_entity.type
_entity.pdbx_description
1 polymer ?
#
loop_
_entity_poly.entity_id
_entity_poly.type
_entity_poly.pdbx_seq_one_letter_code
_entity_poly.pdbx_strand_id
1 'polypeptide(L)'
;MSLNPARTSQGFTLLEVLIAALVLGVGLLGLAGLQTLGLRGSLSAVQRSVATQLAAEIIDRIRANPGALGNYDNQAGTGSIDCLWNLCSDAQTADYDLSQWAAEVKKRLPDGTGVVCTDGSPDDGTPTSSGCGGGGTYTVKIWWDDDRSGDAEQYQRFSTSFSP
;
A
#
# COMPACT_ATOMS: atom_id res chain seq x y z
N MET A 1 -35.78 -31.89 64.65
CA MET A 1 -35.44 -30.48 64.87
C MET A 1 -34.26 -30.16 63.96
N SER A 2 -34.50 -29.49 62.83
CA SER A 2 -33.48 -29.18 61.82
C SER A 2 -33.41 -27.67 61.67
N LEU A 3 -32.27 -27.06 62.05
CA LEU A 3 -32.04 -25.63 61.90
C LEU A 3 -31.50 -25.37 60.50
N ASN A 4 -32.25 -24.59 59.72
CA ASN A 4 -31.83 -24.14 58.40
C ASN A 4 -30.84 -22.98 58.59
N PRO A 5 -29.60 -23.04 58.07
CA PRO A 5 -28.66 -21.94 58.20
C PRO A 5 -29.16 -20.74 57.37
N ALA A 6 -29.33 -19.60 58.04
CA ALA A 6 -29.62 -18.34 57.37
C ALA A 6 -28.43 -17.98 56.48
N ARG A 7 -28.65 -17.92 55.16
CA ARG A 7 -27.63 -17.42 54.22
C ARG A 7 -27.44 -15.93 54.48
N THR A 8 -26.26 -15.56 54.94
CA THR A 8 -25.84 -14.16 55.02
C THR A 8 -25.59 -13.66 53.60
N SER A 9 -26.50 -12.80 53.11
CA SER A 9 -26.27 -12.07 51.87
C SER A 9 -25.18 -11.03 52.12
N GLN A 10 -23.96 -11.28 51.65
CA GLN A 10 -22.89 -10.29 51.63
C GLN A 10 -23.20 -9.31 50.49
N GLY A 11 -23.75 -8.14 50.84
CA GLY A 11 -23.97 -7.07 49.87
C GLY A 11 -22.65 -6.53 49.34
N PHE A 12 -22.56 -6.32 48.03
CA PHE A 12 -21.45 -5.64 47.38
C PHE A 12 -21.19 -4.28 48.05
N THR A 13 -19.93 -4.00 48.37
CA THR A 13 -19.56 -2.67 48.87
C THR A 13 -19.50 -1.69 47.69
N LEU A 14 -19.82 -0.41 47.91
CA LEU A 14 -19.78 0.63 46.86
C LEU A 14 -18.37 0.79 46.27
N LEU A 15 -17.35 0.49 47.08
CA LEU A 15 -15.94 0.44 46.67
C LEU A 15 -15.66 -0.68 45.65
N GLU A 16 -16.30 -1.84 45.80
CA GLU A 16 -16.11 -2.99 44.92
C GLU A 16 -16.65 -2.72 43.52
N VAL A 17 -17.82 -2.06 43.42
CA VAL A 17 -18.38 -1.64 42.13
C VAL A 17 -17.49 -0.59 41.47
N LEU A 18 -16.90 0.33 42.25
CA LEU A 18 -16.01 1.37 41.72
C LEU A 18 -14.69 0.79 41.19
N ILE A 19 -14.11 -0.18 41.91
CA ILE A 19 -12.91 -0.91 41.45
C ILE A 19 -13.24 -1.73 40.20
N ALA A 20 -14.36 -2.44 40.18
CA ALA A 20 -14.80 -3.20 39.01
C ALA A 20 -14.99 -2.30 37.78
N ALA A 21 -15.63 -1.14 37.94
CA ALA A 21 -15.80 -0.16 36.88
C ALA A 21 -14.46 0.42 36.39
N LEU A 22 -13.51 0.67 37.30
CA LEU A 22 -12.16 1.14 36.94
C LEU A 22 -11.41 0.09 36.11
N VAL A 23 -11.36 -1.16 36.58
CA VAL A 23 -10.69 -2.25 35.88
C VAL A 23 -11.31 -2.48 34.50
N LEU A 24 -12.65 -2.50 34.43
CA LEU A 24 -13.38 -2.61 33.16
C LEU A 24 -13.07 -1.44 32.22
N GLY A 25 -13.03 -0.20 32.74
CA GLY A 25 -12.69 0.99 31.97
C GLY A 25 -11.29 0.90 31.36
N VAL A 26 -10.28 0.50 32.16
CA VAL A 26 -8.90 0.29 31.66
C VAL A 26 -8.86 -0.84 30.63
N GLY A 27 -9.57 -1.94 30.86
CA GLY A 27 -9.66 -3.06 29.92
C GLY A 27 -10.24 -2.66 28.56
N LEU A 28 -11.33 -1.87 28.55
CA LEU A 28 -11.95 -1.38 27.31
C LEU A 28 -11.04 -0.43 26.53
N LEU A 29 -10.31 0.46 27.21
CA LEU A 29 -9.32 1.33 26.57
C LEU A 29 -8.18 0.52 25.93
N GLY A 30 -7.72 -0.54 26.61
CA GLY A 30 -6.74 -1.48 26.06
C GLY A 30 -7.23 -2.16 24.78
N LEU A 31 -8.48 -2.65 24.79
CA LEU A 31 -9.11 -3.28 23.60
C LEU A 31 -9.27 -2.31 22.43
N ALA A 32 -9.68 -1.06 22.69
CA ALA A 32 -9.80 -0.03 21.66
C ALA A 32 -8.45 0.29 21.00
N GLY A 33 -7.37 0.33 21.79
CA GLY A 33 -6.01 0.48 21.29
C GLY A 33 -5.60 -0.67 20.36
N LEU A 34 -5.83 -1.91 20.78
CA LEU A 34 -5.55 -3.11 19.96
C LEU A 34 -6.36 -3.13 18.67
N GLN A 35 -7.64 -2.74 18.72
CA GLN A 35 -8.49 -2.65 17.53
C GLN A 35 -7.92 -1.65 16.51
N THR A 36 -7.45 -0.50 16.97
CA THR A 36 -6.84 0.53 16.11
C THR A 36 -5.55 0.02 15.45
N LEU A 37 -4.69 -0.67 16.20
CA LEU A 37 -3.47 -1.28 15.66
C LEU A 37 -3.78 -2.36 14.62
N GLY A 38 -4.78 -3.21 14.88
CA GLY A 38 -5.23 -4.23 13.93
C GLY A 38 -5.75 -3.64 12.62
N LEU A 39 -6.52 -2.55 12.70
CA LEU A 39 -7.00 -1.83 11.51
C LEU A 39 -5.84 -1.24 10.70
N ARG A 40 -4.86 -0.60 11.34
CA ARG A 40 -3.68 -0.04 10.67
C ARG A 40 -2.89 -1.12 9.93
N GLY A 41 -2.60 -2.24 10.59
CA GLY A 41 -1.91 -3.37 9.95
C GLY A 41 -2.69 -3.95 8.76
N SER A 42 -4.02 -4.03 8.89
CA SER A 42 -4.88 -4.49 7.79
C SER A 42 -4.86 -3.56 6.58
N LEU A 43 -4.90 -2.24 6.81
CA LEU A 43 -4.81 -1.24 5.73
C LEU A 43 -3.46 -1.30 5.03
N SER A 44 -2.36 -1.38 5.77
CA SER A 44 -1.01 -1.51 5.22
C SER A 44 -0.87 -2.76 4.33
N ALA A 45 -1.42 -3.89 4.78
CA ALA A 45 -1.44 -5.14 3.99
C ALA A 45 -2.26 -5.02 2.69
N VAL A 46 -3.40 -4.32 2.73
CA VAL A 46 -4.21 -4.03 1.54
C VAL A 46 -3.43 -3.16 0.56
N GLN A 47 -2.76 -2.10 1.02
CA GLN A 47 -1.97 -1.21 0.15
C GLN A 47 -0.83 -1.97 -0.53
N ARG A 48 -0.10 -2.82 0.20
CA ARG A 48 0.93 -3.70 -0.38
C ARG A 48 0.35 -4.62 -1.45
N SER A 49 -0.83 -5.18 -1.19
CA SER A 49 -1.54 -6.03 -2.17
C SER A 49 -1.99 -5.24 -3.39
N VAL A 50 -2.33 -3.97 -3.25
CA VAL A 50 -2.66 -3.07 -4.37
C VAL A 50 -1.41 -2.75 -5.19
N ALA A 51 -0.28 -2.46 -4.54
CA ALA A 51 0.98 -2.23 -5.24
C ALA A 51 1.44 -3.45 -6.05
N THR A 52 1.29 -4.67 -5.52
CA THR A 52 1.63 -5.89 -6.26
C THR A 52 0.73 -6.11 -7.48
N GLN A 53 -0.57 -5.85 -7.35
CA GLN A 53 -1.51 -5.91 -8.47
C GLN A 53 -1.16 -4.88 -9.55
N LEU A 54 -0.92 -3.62 -9.16
CA LEU A 54 -0.51 -2.55 -10.08
C LEU A 54 0.79 -2.89 -10.82
N ALA A 55 1.75 -3.51 -10.14
CA ALA A 55 2.98 -3.95 -10.78
C ALA A 55 2.74 -5.07 -11.81
N ALA A 56 1.92 -6.06 -11.47
CA ALA A 56 1.55 -7.11 -12.43
C ALA A 56 0.80 -6.55 -13.64
N GLU A 57 -0.13 -5.62 -13.43
CA GLU A 57 -0.89 -4.95 -14.49
C GLU A 57 0.02 -4.26 -15.52
N ILE A 58 1.04 -3.51 -15.08
CA ILE A 58 1.97 -2.84 -16.01
C ILE A 58 2.93 -3.82 -16.68
N ILE A 59 3.39 -4.86 -15.98
CA ILE A 59 4.23 -5.92 -16.57
C ILE A 59 3.50 -6.61 -17.72
N ASP A 60 2.22 -6.90 -17.56
CA ASP A 60 1.43 -7.56 -18.60
C ASP A 60 1.21 -6.64 -19.81
N ARG A 61 1.02 -5.33 -19.59
CA ARG A 61 0.97 -4.33 -20.69
C ARG A 61 2.30 -4.23 -21.45
N ILE A 62 3.43 -4.29 -20.75
CA ILE A 62 4.76 -4.27 -21.35
C ILE A 62 4.95 -5.51 -22.23
N ARG A 63 4.59 -6.70 -21.72
CA ARG A 63 4.64 -7.95 -22.50
C ARG A 63 3.71 -7.97 -23.69
N ALA A 64 2.57 -7.29 -23.61
CA ALA A 64 1.63 -7.17 -24.72
C ALA A 64 2.14 -6.25 -25.85
N ASN A 65 3.14 -5.40 -25.57
CA ASN A 65 3.71 -4.45 -26.51
C ASN A 65 5.25 -4.55 -26.60
N PRO A 66 5.78 -5.69 -27.10
CA PRO A 66 7.23 -5.92 -27.17
C PRO A 66 7.94 -5.04 -28.22
N GLY A 67 7.21 -4.38 -29.12
CA GLY A 67 7.78 -3.48 -30.13
C GLY A 67 8.31 -2.15 -29.57
N ALA A 68 7.92 -1.80 -28.34
CA ALA A 68 8.25 -0.52 -27.70
C ALA A 68 8.85 -0.68 -26.30
N LEU A 69 9.58 -1.77 -26.02
CA LEU A 69 10.20 -1.99 -24.70
C LEU A 69 11.06 -0.80 -24.24
N GLY A 70 11.82 -0.19 -25.15
CA GLY A 70 12.62 1.00 -24.83
C GLY A 70 11.79 2.23 -24.41
N ASN A 71 10.53 2.33 -24.85
CA ASN A 71 9.61 3.40 -24.41
C ASN A 71 9.08 3.18 -23.00
N TYR A 72 9.06 1.92 -22.53
CA TYR A 72 8.69 1.59 -21.16
C TYR A 72 9.80 1.87 -20.14
N ASP A 73 11.04 2.10 -20.57
CA ASP A 73 12.13 2.61 -19.74
C ASP A 73 11.98 4.13 -19.54
N ASN A 74 10.80 4.57 -19.12
CA ASN A 74 10.42 5.97 -18.96
C ASN A 74 9.68 6.14 -17.62
N GLN A 75 10.36 6.79 -16.68
CA GLN A 75 9.97 6.83 -15.27
C GLN A 75 8.59 7.45 -15.02
N ALA A 76 8.09 8.33 -15.89
CA ALA A 76 6.87 9.09 -15.62
C ALA A 76 5.74 8.87 -16.64
N GLY A 77 6.05 8.31 -17.82
CA GLY A 77 5.11 8.25 -18.95
C GLY A 77 4.69 9.64 -19.43
N THR A 78 4.83 9.93 -20.72
CA THR A 78 4.42 11.23 -21.30
C THR A 78 3.23 11.12 -22.25
N GLY A 79 2.47 10.02 -22.16
CA GLY A 79 1.36 9.71 -23.05
C GLY A 79 0.31 10.80 -23.05
N SER A 80 0.24 11.54 -24.16
CA SER A 80 -0.72 12.64 -24.38
C SER A 80 -1.85 12.25 -25.35
N ILE A 81 -1.71 11.11 -26.04
CA ILE A 81 -2.69 10.58 -26.99
C ILE A 81 -3.48 9.48 -26.30
N ASP A 82 -4.81 9.54 -26.38
CA ASP A 82 -5.67 8.48 -25.84
C ASP A 82 -5.74 7.30 -26.81
N CYS A 83 -4.96 6.26 -26.53
CA CYS A 83 -4.88 5.06 -27.37
C CYS A 83 -6.11 4.15 -27.26
N LEU A 84 -7.11 4.49 -26.42
CA LEU A 84 -8.38 3.78 -26.40
C LEU A 84 -9.26 4.13 -27.60
N TRP A 85 -9.15 5.36 -28.10
CA TRP A 85 -10.00 5.90 -29.17
C TRP A 85 -9.23 6.31 -30.42
N ASN A 86 -7.89 6.27 -30.38
CA ASN A 86 -7.02 6.64 -31.50
C ASN A 86 -6.14 5.46 -31.90
N LEU A 87 -5.77 5.42 -33.18
CA LEU A 87 -4.72 4.53 -33.66
C LEU A 87 -3.38 5.05 -33.14
N CYS A 88 -2.72 4.23 -32.31
CA CYS A 88 -1.41 4.51 -31.76
C CYS A 88 -0.34 3.59 -32.36
N SER A 89 0.87 4.11 -32.54
CA SER A 89 2.06 3.28 -32.71
C SER A 89 2.42 2.59 -31.40
N ASP A 90 3.23 1.53 -31.46
CA ASP A 90 3.74 0.82 -30.28
C ASP A 90 4.35 1.78 -29.25
N ALA A 91 5.11 2.78 -29.69
CA ALA A 91 5.70 3.81 -28.84
C ALA A 91 4.64 4.68 -28.14
N GLN A 92 3.60 5.11 -28.87
CA GLN A 92 2.51 5.92 -28.32
C GLN A 92 1.67 5.11 -27.32
N THR A 93 1.45 3.83 -27.59
CA THR A 93 0.77 2.93 -26.66
C THR A 93 1.56 2.78 -25.36
N ALA A 94 2.89 2.58 -25.43
CA ALA A 94 3.73 2.49 -24.24
C ALA A 94 3.69 3.77 -23.38
N ASP A 95 3.77 4.94 -24.01
CA ASP A 95 3.68 6.23 -23.32
C ASP A 95 2.31 6.42 -22.65
N TYR A 96 1.23 6.00 -23.33
CA TYR A 96 -0.14 6.02 -22.79
C TYR A 96 -0.33 5.03 -21.63
N ASP A 97 0.18 3.80 -21.76
CA ASP A 97 0.11 2.78 -20.72
C ASP A 97 0.80 3.25 -19.45
N LEU A 98 2.00 3.84 -19.55
CA LEU A 98 2.71 4.40 -18.41
C LEU A 98 1.95 5.58 -17.78
N SER A 99 1.36 6.48 -18.57
CA SER A 99 0.64 7.63 -18.02
C SER A 99 -0.67 7.22 -17.32
N GLN A 100 -1.40 6.26 -17.89
CA GLN A 100 -2.59 5.69 -17.25
C GLN A 100 -2.22 4.94 -15.98
N TRP A 101 -1.18 4.10 -16.03
CA TRP A 101 -0.73 3.34 -14.87
C TRP A 101 -0.24 4.25 -13.73
N ALA A 102 0.57 5.26 -14.02
CA ALA A 102 1.03 6.22 -13.01
C ALA A 102 -0.16 6.98 -12.37
N ALA A 103 -1.18 7.31 -13.16
CA ALA A 103 -2.41 7.90 -12.64
C ALA A 103 -3.17 6.93 -11.72
N GLU A 104 -3.24 5.64 -12.06
CA GLU A 104 -3.87 4.62 -11.22
C GLU A 104 -3.09 4.36 -9.92
N VAL A 105 -1.76 4.35 -9.97
CA VAL A 105 -0.91 4.27 -8.78
C VAL A 105 -1.24 5.42 -7.82
N LYS A 106 -1.28 6.66 -8.33
CA LYS A 106 -1.60 7.85 -7.53
C LYS A 106 -3.03 7.85 -6.96
N LYS A 107 -4.00 7.26 -7.68
CA LYS A 107 -5.40 7.17 -7.22
C LYS A 107 -5.60 6.10 -6.16
N ARG A 108 -4.93 4.95 -6.31
CA ARG A 108 -5.17 3.75 -5.49
C ARG A 108 -4.28 3.68 -4.26
N LEU A 109 -3.14 4.37 -4.26
CA LEU A 109 -2.21 4.42 -3.14
C LEU A 109 -2.08 5.87 -2.62
N PRO A 110 -2.00 6.10 -1.29
CA PRO A 110 -1.82 7.44 -0.75
C PRO A 110 -0.44 7.99 -1.13
N ASP A 111 -0.42 9.15 -1.80
CA ASP A 111 0.80 9.75 -2.37
C ASP A 111 1.62 8.76 -3.20
N GLY A 112 0.91 7.88 -3.92
CA GLY A 112 1.48 6.85 -4.77
C GLY A 112 2.29 7.41 -5.92
N THR A 113 3.54 6.96 -6.06
CA THR A 113 4.39 7.21 -7.22
C THR A 113 4.88 5.88 -7.78
N GLY A 114 4.76 5.69 -9.08
CA GLY A 114 5.22 4.48 -9.77
C GLY A 114 6.13 4.84 -10.93
N VAL A 115 7.21 4.07 -11.10
CA VAL A 115 8.15 4.20 -12.22
C VAL A 115 8.44 2.82 -12.81
N VAL A 116 8.68 2.78 -14.12
CA VAL A 116 9.24 1.63 -14.83
C VAL A 116 10.55 2.05 -15.45
N CYS A 117 11.59 1.24 -15.24
CA CYS A 117 12.89 1.50 -15.84
C CYS A 117 13.78 0.25 -15.90
N THR A 118 14.83 0.30 -16.70
CA THR A 118 15.91 -0.68 -16.58
C THR A 118 16.79 -0.31 -15.40
N ASP A 119 17.07 -1.29 -14.55
CA ASP A 119 17.85 -1.02 -13.34
C ASP A 119 18.54 -2.28 -12.79
N GLY A 120 19.76 -2.10 -12.31
CA GLY A 120 20.55 -3.14 -11.63
C GLY A 120 20.35 -3.16 -10.11
N SER A 121 19.73 -2.12 -9.54
CA SER A 121 19.54 -1.93 -8.10
C SER A 121 18.05 -1.72 -7.74
N PRO A 122 17.18 -2.73 -7.92
CA PRO A 122 15.72 -2.56 -7.84
C PRO A 122 15.19 -2.06 -6.49
N ASP A 123 15.98 -2.22 -5.42
CA ASP A 123 15.65 -1.85 -4.04
C ASP A 123 16.29 -0.52 -3.58
N ASP A 124 16.48 0.43 -4.48
CA ASP A 124 16.91 1.79 -4.17
C ASP A 124 15.82 2.84 -4.52
N GLY A 125 16.20 4.12 -4.53
CA GLY A 125 15.36 5.22 -4.94
C GLY A 125 14.27 5.64 -3.93
N THR A 126 13.70 6.81 -4.21
CA THR A 126 12.63 7.48 -3.48
C THR A 126 11.59 8.00 -4.46
N PRO A 127 10.39 8.43 -4.01
CA PRO A 127 9.36 8.99 -4.91
C PRO A 127 9.84 10.18 -5.76
N THR A 128 10.83 10.94 -5.28
CA THR A 128 11.36 12.14 -5.97
C THR A 128 12.68 11.88 -6.70
N SER A 129 13.32 10.74 -6.43
CA SER A 129 14.55 10.30 -7.10
C SER A 129 14.47 8.78 -7.28
N SER A 130 13.94 8.35 -8.41
CA SER A 130 13.57 6.95 -8.73
C SER A 130 14.69 5.92 -8.62
N GLY A 131 15.96 6.35 -8.60
CA GLY A 131 17.11 5.44 -8.55
C GLY A 131 17.26 4.57 -9.80
N CYS A 132 16.62 4.89 -10.92
CA CYS A 132 16.83 4.11 -12.15
C CYS A 132 18.24 4.34 -12.69
N GLY A 133 19.15 3.41 -12.39
CA GLY A 133 20.56 3.49 -12.79
C GLY A 133 20.83 3.02 -14.23
N GLY A 134 19.85 2.40 -14.89
CA GLY A 134 20.05 1.74 -16.18
C GLY A 134 20.81 0.42 -16.07
N GLY A 135 21.06 -0.23 -17.21
CA GLY A 135 22.03 -1.32 -17.32
C GLY A 135 21.64 -2.65 -16.64
N GLY A 136 20.37 -2.82 -16.30
CA GLY A 136 19.84 -4.06 -15.69
C GLY A 136 18.57 -4.58 -16.39
N THR A 137 17.79 -5.37 -15.66
CA THR A 137 16.48 -5.87 -16.11
C THR A 137 15.41 -4.80 -15.95
N TYR A 138 14.28 -4.94 -16.67
CA TYR A 138 13.13 -4.08 -16.44
C TYR A 138 12.64 -4.25 -15.00
N THR A 139 12.43 -3.12 -14.33
CA THR A 139 12.05 -3.06 -12.93
C THR A 139 10.88 -2.09 -12.80
N VAL A 140 9.86 -2.52 -12.07
CA VAL A 140 8.75 -1.69 -11.63
C VAL A 140 9.02 -1.31 -10.18
N LYS A 141 9.04 -0.01 -9.87
CA LYS A 141 9.16 0.49 -8.50
C LYS A 141 7.93 1.34 -8.18
N ILE A 142 7.32 1.10 -7.02
CA ILE A 142 6.14 1.80 -6.53
C ILE A 142 6.43 2.23 -5.09
N TRP A 143 6.17 3.50 -4.79
CA TRP A 143 6.24 4.07 -3.46
C TRP A 143 4.91 4.67 -3.05
N TRP A 144 4.60 4.66 -1.76
CA TRP A 144 3.41 5.31 -1.20
C TRP A 144 3.59 5.63 0.28
N ASP A 145 2.79 6.56 0.79
CA ASP A 145 2.77 6.98 2.19
C ASP A 145 1.66 6.22 2.95
N ASP A 146 2.04 5.24 3.77
CA ASP A 146 1.09 4.39 4.50
C ASP A 146 0.41 5.13 5.67
N ASP A 147 1.14 6.03 6.35
CA ASP A 147 0.64 6.78 7.51
C ASP A 147 0.13 8.18 7.17
N ARG A 148 0.32 8.63 5.93
CA ARG A 148 -0.07 9.95 5.41
C ARG A 148 0.55 11.09 6.22
N SER A 149 1.76 10.85 6.75
CA SER A 149 2.53 11.84 7.50
C SER A 149 3.04 12.97 6.62
N GLY A 150 3.24 12.71 5.32
CA GLY A 150 3.92 13.61 4.40
C GLY A 150 5.45 13.62 4.59
N ASP A 151 5.99 12.74 5.42
CA ASP A 151 7.42 12.62 5.68
C ASP A 151 8.10 11.79 4.58
N ALA A 152 9.02 12.43 3.84
CA ALA A 152 9.74 11.81 2.72
C ALA A 152 10.55 10.54 3.10
N GLU A 153 10.84 10.34 4.39
CA GLU A 153 11.61 9.20 4.89
C GLU A 153 10.74 7.97 5.26
N GLN A 154 9.42 8.09 5.30
CA GLN A 154 8.51 7.02 5.76
C GLN A 154 7.77 6.28 4.64
N TYR A 155 8.12 6.56 3.37
CA TYR A 155 7.48 5.90 2.24
C TYR A 155 7.71 4.39 2.26
N GLN A 156 6.63 3.64 2.11
CA GLN A 156 6.70 2.23 1.78
C GLN A 156 7.14 2.07 0.33
N ARG A 157 7.82 0.96 0.02
CA ARG A 157 8.26 0.62 -1.32
C ARG A 157 7.89 -0.81 -1.68
N PHE A 158 7.50 -0.98 -2.93
CA PHE A 158 7.40 -2.26 -3.61
C PHE A 158 8.20 -2.20 -4.92
N SER A 159 9.04 -3.21 -5.14
CA SER A 159 9.92 -3.33 -6.30
C SER A 159 9.81 -4.75 -6.86
N THR A 160 9.80 -4.88 -8.18
CA THR A 160 9.88 -6.18 -8.84
C THR A 160 10.58 -6.06 -10.19
N SER A 161 11.46 -7.01 -10.48
CA SER A 161 12.20 -7.07 -11.74
C SER A 161 11.72 -8.22 -12.60
N PHE A 162 11.69 -8.02 -13.92
CA PHE A 162 11.21 -9.00 -14.88
C PHE A 162 11.96 -8.88 -16.21
N SER A 163 11.88 -9.95 -17.01
CA SER A 163 12.24 -9.94 -18.43
C SER A 163 10.94 -9.93 -19.25
N PRO A 164 10.73 -8.94 -20.14
CA PRO A 164 9.65 -8.95 -21.11
C PRO A 164 9.73 -10.14 -22.08
#